data_AF-A0A963NVS0-F1
#
_entry.id   AF-A0A963NVS0-F1
#
_cell.length_a   1.000
_cell.length_b   1.000
_cell.length_c   1.000
_cell.angle_alpha   90.00
_cell.angle_beta   90.00
_cell.angle_gamma   90.00
#
_symmetry.space_group_name_H-M   'P 1'
#
loop_
_entity.id
_entity.type
_entity.pdbx_description
1 polymer ?
#
loop_
_entity_poly.entity_id
_entity_poly.type
_entity_poly.pdbx_seq_one_letter_code
_entity_poly.pdbx_strand_id
1 'polypeptide(L)' 'AVFAVLMSLVGAFYYLRVVKVMYFDAPLSTASISAPLDVRMVLTLNGALLLVLGLLPSGLMSLCADAIMRSLSS' A
#
# COMPACT_ATOMS: atom_id res chain seq x y z
N ALA A 1 0.22 1.24 23.94
CA ALA A 1 0.69 2.32 23.04
C ALA A 1 2.14 2.09 22.60
N VAL A 2 3.12 2.11 23.51
CA VAL A 2 4.56 1.99 23.17
C VAL A 2 4.89 0.72 22.36
N PHE A 3 4.38 -0.44 22.77
CA PHE A 3 4.61 -1.70 22.04
C PHE A 3 4.10 -1.65 20.59
N ALA A 4 2.92 -1.07 20.35
CA ALA A 4 2.35 -0.92 19.01
C ALA A 4 3.20 0.02 18.13
N VAL A 5 3.71 1.12 18.72
CA VAL A 5 4.61 2.04 18.02
C VAL A 5 5.92 1.34 17.67
N LEU A 6 6.51 0.59 18.59
CA LEU A 6 7.73 -0.19 18.32
C LEU A 6 7.51 -1.22 17.20
N MET A 7 6.38 -1.92 17.20
CA MET A 7 6.03 -2.85 16.11
C MET A 7 5.87 -2.15 14.76
N SER A 8 5.28 -0.94 14.73
CA SER A 8 5.20 -0.13 13.52
C SER A 8 6.59 0.29 13.00
N LEU A 9 7.53 0.62 13.88
CA LEU A 9 8.90 0.98 13.50
C LEU A 9 9.65 -0.22 12.90
N VAL A 10 9.47 -1.41 13.48
CA VAL A 10 10.02 -2.65 12.92
C VAL A 10 9.49 -2.86 11.50
N GLY A 11 8.19 -2.71 11.28
CA GLY A 11 7.59 -2.76 9.94
C GLY A 11 8.18 -1.72 8.98
N ALA A 12 8.28 -0.47 9.42
CA ALA A 12 8.85 0.62 8.62
C ALA A 12 10.29 0.36 8.19
N PHE A 13 11.13 -0.23 9.06
CA PHE A 13 12.51 -0.59 8.71
C PHE A 13 12.57 -1.57 7.53
N TYR A 14 11.72 -2.61 7.52
CA TYR A 14 11.69 -3.57 6.42
C TYR A 14 11.14 -2.97 5.12
N TYR A 15 10.12 -2.11 5.20
CA TYR A 15 9.62 -1.38 4.03
C TYR A 15 10.70 -0.49 3.41
N LEU A 16 11.41 0.30 4.24
CA LEU A 16 12.50 1.15 3.77
C LEU A 16 13.66 0.33 3.17
N ARG A 17 13.98 -0.83 3.75
CA ARG A 17 15.00 -1.73 3.21
C ARG A 17 14.64 -2.21 1.79
N VAL A 18 13.39 -2.56 1.54
CA VAL A 18 12.93 -2.97 0.20
C VAL A 18 13.06 -1.83 -0.81
N VAL A 19 12.61 -0.63 -0.44
CA VAL A 19 12.74 0.57 -1.29
C VAL A 19 14.22 0.86 -1.57
N LYS A 20 15.08 0.73 -0.56
CA LYS A 20 16.53 0.89 -0.73
C LYS A 20 17.07 -0.06 -1.81
N VAL A 21 16.83 -1.36 -1.65
CA VAL A 21 17.34 -2.37 -2.59
C VAL A 21 16.79 -2.16 -4.00
N MET A 22 15.54 -1.73 -4.13
CA MET A 22 14.89 -1.51 -5.42
C MET A 22 15.48 -0.31 -6.21
N TYR A 23 15.84 0.79 -5.52
CA TYR A 23 16.25 2.04 -6.19
C TYR A 23 17.74 2.36 -6.08
N PHE A 24 18.43 1.86 -5.05
CA PHE A 24 19.80 2.25 -4.73
C PHE A 24 20.84 1.14 -4.89
N ASP A 25 20.43 -0.13 -4.97
CA ASP A 25 21.37 -1.23 -5.23
C ASP A 25 21.55 -1.45 -6.75
N ALA A 26 22.74 -1.90 -7.14
CA ALA A 26 23.05 -2.18 -8.53
C ALA A 26 22.22 -3.36 -9.07
N PRO A 27 21.71 -3.29 -10.32
CA PRO A 27 20.92 -4.37 -10.88
C PRO A 27 21.77 -5.64 -11.06
N LEU A 28 21.30 -6.76 -10.51
CA LEU A 28 21.97 -8.06 -10.61
C LEU A 28 21.87 -8.69 -12.01
N SER A 29 20.93 -8.23 -12.84
CA SER A 29 20.73 -8.66 -14.21
C SER A 29 20.19 -7.51 -15.06
N THR A 30 20.74 -7.32 -16.26
CA THR A 30 20.31 -6.32 -17.24
C THR A 30 19.26 -6.85 -18.21
N ALA A 31 18.76 -8.08 -18.00
CA ALA A 31 17.68 -8.63 -18.81
C ALA A 31 16.43 -7.74 -18.69
N SER A 32 15.81 -7.43 -19.83
CA SER A 32 14.57 -6.66 -19.86
C SER A 32 13.47 -7.43 -19.12
N ILE A 33 13.02 -6.90 -17.98
CA ILE A 33 11.88 -7.45 -17.26
C ILE A 33 10.62 -7.16 -18.09
N SER A 34 10.15 -8.17 -18.82
CA SER A 34 8.87 -8.08 -19.52
C SER A 34 7.76 -8.46 -18.55
N ALA A 35 7.07 -7.47 -18.01
CA ALA A 35 5.86 -7.70 -17.23
C ALA A 35 4.67 -7.89 -18.18
N PRO A 36 3.90 -8.98 -18.06
CA PRO A 36 2.65 -9.16 -18.81
C PRO A 36 1.71 -7.97 -18.61
N LEU A 37 0.93 -7.64 -19.64
CA LEU A 37 0.02 -6.49 -19.61
C LEU A 37 -0.95 -6.55 -18.42
N ASP A 38 -1.43 -7.74 -18.08
CA ASP A 38 -2.34 -7.97 -16.95
C ASP A 38 -1.72 -7.51 -15.63
N VAL A 39 -0.44 -7.82 -15.38
CA VAL A 39 0.28 -7.43 -14.16
C VAL A 39 0.44 -5.91 -14.10
N ARG A 40 0.74 -5.26 -15.24
CA ARG A 40 0.84 -3.79 -15.31
C ARG A 40 -0.50 -3.11 -15.05
N MET A 41 -1.58 -3.62 -15.62
CA MET A 41 -2.93 -3.08 -15.41
C MET A 41 -3.35 -3.21 -13.94
N VAL A 42 -3.11 -4.36 -13.31
CA VAL A 42 -3.42 -4.55 -11.89
C VAL A 42 -2.59 -3.62 -11.00
N LEU A 43 -1.28 -3.52 -11.24
CA LEU A 43 -0.41 -2.67 -10.43
C LEU A 43 -0.76 -1.18 -10.56
N THR A 44 -1.01 -0.71 -11.78
CA THR A 44 -1.40 0.68 -12.04
C THR A 44 -2.75 1.02 -11.43
N LEU A 45 -3.73 0.13 -11.55
CA LEU A 45 -5.05 0.31 -10.93
C LEU A 45 -4.96 0.38 -9.41
N ASN A 46 -4.22 -0.54 -8.78
CA ASN A 46 -4.02 -0.54 -7.32
C ASN A 46 -3.29 0.72 -6.85
N GLY A 47 -2.22 1.12 -7.55
CA GLY A 47 -1.48 2.35 -7.24
C GLY A 47 -2.35 3.60 -7.39
N ALA A 48 -3.14 3.69 -8.45
CA ALA A 48 -4.07 4.79 -8.66
C ALA A 48 -5.14 4.85 -7.56
N LEU A 49 -5.68 3.69 -7.16
CA LEU A 49 -6.65 3.61 -6.08
C LEU A 49 -6.04 4.06 -4.75
N LEU A 50 -4.84 3.59 -4.40
CA LEU A 50 -4.13 4.05 -3.20
C LEU A 50 -3.90 5.57 -3.20
N LEU A 51 -3.54 6.15 -4.35
CA LEU A 51 -3.38 7.60 -4.48
C LEU A 51 -4.70 8.36 -4.28
N VAL A 52 -5.77 7.93 -4.95
CA VAL A 52 -7.09 8.58 -4.86
C VAL A 52 -7.62 8.50 -3.43
N LEU A 53 -7.60 7.31 -2.82
CA LEU A 53 -8.10 7.09 -1.48
C LEU A 53 -7.22 7.73 -0.41
N GLY A 54 -5.90 7.81 -0.65
CA GLY A 54 -4.95 8.48 0.23
C GLY A 54 -5.10 10.00 0.23
N LEU A 55 -5.37 10.62 -0.93
CA LEU A 55 -5.59 12.07 -1.03
C LEU A 55 -7.00 12.49 -0.57
N LEU A 56 -8.01 11.68 -0.89
CA LEU A 56 -9.43 11.98 -0.64
C LEU A 56 -10.08 10.84 0.17
N PRO A 57 -9.76 10.68 1.46
CA PRO A 57 -10.28 9.57 2.27
C PRO A 57 -11.75 9.76 2.72
N SER A 58 -12.31 10.96 2.55
CA SER A 58 -13.61 11.36 3.11
C SER A 58 -14.77 10.43 2.72
N GLY A 59 -14.85 10.07 1.43
CA GLY A 59 -15.90 9.18 0.93
C GLY A 59 -15.84 7.79 1.55
N LEU A 60 -14.65 7.17 1.60
CA LEU A 60 -14.46 5.88 2.25
C LEU A 60 -14.76 5.91 3.74
N MET A 61 -14.31 6.95 4.44
CA MET A 61 -14.52 7.04 5.88
C MET A 61 -16.00 7.14 6.23
N SER A 62 -16.80 7.83 5.40
CA SER A 62 -18.25 7.90 5.55
C SER A 62 -18.93 6.54 5.32
N LEU A 63 -18.49 5.78 4.30
CA LEU A 63 -19.00 4.44 4.03
C LEU A 63 -18.66 3.45 5.16
N CYS A 64 -17.44 3.50 5.69
CA CYS A 64 -17.04 2.69 6.83
C CYS A 64 -17.86 3.01 8.07
N ALA A 65 -18.12 4.30 8.34
CA ALA A 65 -18.96 4.72 9.47
C ALA A 65 -20.41 4.21 9.33
N ASP A 66 -21.00 4.32 8.13
CA ASP A 66 -22.35 3.79 7.85
C ASP A 66 -22.41 2.26 8.04
N ALA A 67 -21.42 1.54 7.50
CA ALA A 67 -21.34 0.08 7.65
C ALA A 67 -21.21 -0.36 9.12
N ILE A 68 -20.38 0.34 9.91
CA ILE A 68 -20.23 0.06 11.34
C ILE A 68 -21.56 0.31 12.06
N MET A 69 -22.24 1.44 11.81
CA MET A 69 -23.53 1.72 12.43
C MET A 69 -24.58 0.67 12.09
N ARG A 70 -24.65 0.23 10.83
CA ARG A 70 -25.57 -0.85 10.42
C ARG A 70 -25.27 -2.15 11.15
N SER A 71 -24.00 -2.52 11.32
CA SER A 71 -23.59 -3.75 12.02
C SER A 71 -23.88 -3.74 13.53
N LEU A 72 -23.96 -2.55 14.14
CA LEU A 72 -24.31 -2.39 15.56
C LEU A 72 -25.83 -2.32 15.77
N SER A 73 -26.59 -1.98 14.74
CA SER A 73 -28.06 -1.91 14.76
C SER A 73 -28.77 -3.22 14.42
N SER A 74 -28.03 -4.23 13.93
CA SER A 74 -28.50 -5.60 13.72
C SER A 74 -28.25 -6.45 14.95
#